data_AF-A0A5N6P5I6-F1
#
_entry.id   AF-A0A5N6P5I6-F1
#
_cell.length_a   1.000
_cell.length_b   1.000
_cell.length_c   1.000
_cell.angle_alpha   90.00
_cell.angle_beta   90.00
_cell.angle_gamma   90.00
#
_symmetry.space_group_name_H-M   'P 1'
#
loop_
_entity.id
_entity.type
_entity.pdbx_description
1 polymer ?
#
loop_
_entity_poly.entity_id
_entity_poly.type
_entity_poly.pdbx_seq_one_letter_code
_entity_poly.pdbx_strand_id
1 'polypeptide(L)'
;MRIKLPRTDNERAFTSHKVRNMCNEAGIKHQLSVPYSPQHNREVERRNRNIMDMTRSILKAKELPQFLWIEGVRHIIYILNRSPTKAVSNSTLYEVYKGRKSKMEHMKVFGCIGYVKTLAGHMKKLDDRSRKMKGKVGYGTPQSRKEKE
;
A
#
# COMPACT_ATOMS: atom_id res chain seq x y z
N MET A 1 2.43 0.56 18.82
CA MET A 1 0.96 0.84 18.78
C MET A 1 0.20 -0.48 18.79
N ARG A 2 -0.74 -0.68 19.72
CA ARG A 2 -1.60 -1.89 19.82
C ARG A 2 -3.03 -1.52 19.45
N ILE A 3 -3.67 -2.31 18.59
CA ILE A 3 -5.08 -2.10 18.24
C ILE A 3 -5.93 -2.50 19.45
N LYS A 4 -6.68 -1.54 20.01
CA LYS A 4 -7.47 -1.76 21.22
C LYS A 4 -8.91 -2.21 20.93
N LEU A 5 -9.53 -1.65 19.89
CA LEU A 5 -10.97 -1.77 19.67
C LEU A 5 -11.31 -1.55 18.17
N PRO A 6 -11.05 -2.51 17.28
CA PRO A 6 -11.45 -2.38 15.88
C PRO A 6 -12.98 -2.35 15.81
N ARG A 7 -13.50 -1.46 14.96
CA ARG A 7 -14.93 -1.37 14.65
C ARG A 7 -15.14 -1.69 13.17
N THR A 8 -16.04 -2.62 12.88
CA THR A 8 -16.42 -3.00 11.52
C THR A 8 -17.93 -2.96 11.36
N ASP A 9 -18.43 -3.05 10.13
CA ASP A 9 -19.86 -3.30 9.90
C ASP A 9 -20.24 -4.75 10.22
N ASN A 10 -21.54 -5.02 10.09
CA ASN A 10 -22.15 -6.33 10.26
C ASN A 10 -21.98 -7.23 9.02
N GLU A 11 -21.00 -6.97 8.16
CA GLU A 11 -20.71 -7.85 7.03
C GLU A 11 -20.39 -9.26 7.54
N ARG A 12 -20.89 -10.29 6.84
CA ARG A 12 -20.73 -11.70 7.23
C ARG A 12 -19.28 -12.11 7.44
N ALA A 13 -18.35 -11.51 6.68
CA ALA A 13 -16.92 -11.74 6.85
C ALA A 13 -16.46 -11.40 8.29
N PHE A 14 -16.92 -10.27 8.84
CA PHE A 14 -16.53 -9.78 10.16
C PHE A 14 -17.35 -10.35 11.31
N THR A 15 -18.55 -10.87 11.05
CA THR A 15 -19.40 -11.50 12.09
C THR A 15 -19.14 -13.01 12.25
N SER A 16 -18.26 -13.58 11.43
CA SER A 16 -17.92 -15.01 11.48
C SER A 16 -17.26 -15.41 12.81
N HIS A 17 -17.53 -16.65 13.24
CA HIS A 17 -16.91 -17.23 14.45
C HIS A 17 -15.38 -17.22 14.38
N LYS A 18 -14.81 -17.42 13.19
CA LYS A 18 -13.36 -17.38 12.98
C LYS A 18 -12.76 -16.04 13.35
N VAL A 19 -13.37 -14.94 12.89
CA VAL A 19 -12.89 -13.58 13.23
C VAL A 19 -13.05 -13.29 14.71
N ARG A 20 -14.19 -13.68 15.30
CA ARG A 20 -14.42 -13.53 16.74
C ARG A 20 -13.38 -14.26 17.58
N ASN A 21 -13.06 -15.51 17.24
CA ASN A 21 -12.06 -16.30 17.95
C ASN A 21 -10.66 -15.70 17.81
N MET A 22 -10.25 -15.30 16.61
CA MET A 22 -8.96 -14.62 16.39
C MET A 22 -8.84 -13.32 17.22
N CYS A 23 -9.91 -12.53 17.31
CA CYS A 23 -9.92 -11.33 18.14
C CYS A 23 -9.81 -11.67 19.63
N ASN A 24 -10.54 -12.68 20.11
CA ASN A 24 -10.49 -13.13 21.50
C ASN A 24 -9.10 -13.65 21.89
N GLU A 25 -8.47 -14.48 21.04
CA GLU A 25 -7.11 -14.99 21.24
C GLU A 25 -6.08 -13.86 21.30
N ALA A 26 -6.24 -12.83 20.48
CA ALA A 26 -5.38 -11.64 20.50
C ALA A 26 -5.68 -10.67 21.68
N GLY A 27 -6.70 -10.95 22.49
CA GLY A 27 -7.21 -10.07 23.54
C GLY A 27 -7.75 -8.74 22.99
N ILE A 28 -8.31 -8.76 21.78
CA ILE A 28 -8.86 -7.60 21.08
C ILE A 28 -10.38 -7.64 21.20
N LYS A 29 -10.98 -6.59 21.75
CA LYS A 29 -12.43 -6.43 21.76
C LYS A 29 -12.89 -5.94 20.38
N HIS A 30 -13.65 -6.75 19.65
CA HIS A 30 -14.19 -6.36 18.35
C HIS A 30 -15.56 -5.70 18.51
N GLN A 31 -15.74 -4.51 17.93
CA GLN A 31 -17.03 -3.82 17.91
C GLN A 31 -17.68 -3.90 16.53
N LEU A 32 -18.98 -4.15 16.52
CA LEU A 32 -19.79 -4.08 15.32
C LEU A 32 -20.55 -2.75 15.29
N SER A 33 -20.66 -2.14 14.12
CA SER A 33 -21.46 -0.93 13.93
C SER A 33 -22.93 -1.23 14.15
N VAL A 34 -23.65 -0.29 14.75
CA VAL A 34 -25.11 -0.40 14.89
C VAL A 34 -25.74 -0.56 13.50
N PRO A 35 -26.66 -1.53 13.30
CA PRO A 35 -27.43 -1.62 12.07
C PRO A 35 -28.06 -0.26 11.72
N TYR A 36 -28.07 0.11 10.44
CA TYR A 36 -28.65 1.38 9.97
C TYR A 36 -27.95 2.66 10.46
N SER A 37 -26.71 2.59 10.97
CA SER A 37 -25.88 3.76 11.31
C SER A 37 -24.64 3.91 10.39
N PRO A 38 -24.84 4.17 9.07
CA PRO A 38 -23.76 4.22 8.08
C PRO A 38 -22.73 5.33 8.34
N GLN A 39 -23.05 6.33 9.16
CA GLN A 39 -22.16 7.44 9.51
C GLN A 39 -20.85 6.94 10.17
N HIS A 40 -20.90 5.82 10.89
CA HIS A 40 -19.72 5.25 11.55
C HIS A 40 -18.70 4.65 10.56
N ASN A 41 -19.16 4.08 9.44
CA ASN A 41 -18.28 3.55 8.39
C ASN A 41 -17.91 4.60 7.34
N ARG A 42 -18.61 5.74 7.33
CA ARG A 42 -18.39 6.83 6.38
C ARG A 42 -16.93 7.28 6.30
N GLU A 43 -16.22 7.30 7.42
CA GLU A 43 -14.82 7.68 7.46
C GLU A 43 -13.91 6.69 6.72
N VAL A 44 -14.13 5.39 6.93
CA VAL A 44 -13.41 4.32 6.25
C VAL A 44 -13.74 4.33 4.75
N GLU A 45 -15.02 4.47 4.40
CA GLU A 45 -15.45 4.56 3.00
C GLU A 45 -14.85 5.76 2.29
N ARG A 46 -14.86 6.94 2.92
CA ARG A 46 -14.24 8.15 2.37
C ARG A 46 -12.75 7.94 2.13
N ARG A 47 -12.07 7.28 3.07
CA ARG A 47 -10.65 6.99 2.94
C ARG A 47 -10.38 6.02 1.78
N ASN A 48 -11.18 4.97 1.66
CA ASN A 48 -11.07 3.99 0.58
C ASN A 48 -11.34 4.62 -0.80
N ARG A 49 -12.38 5.46 -0.92
CA ARG A 49 -12.65 6.22 -2.14
C ARG A 49 -11.46 7.09 -2.53
N ASN A 50 -10.93 7.88 -1.59
CA ASN A 50 -9.77 8.74 -1.84
C ASN A 50 -8.54 7.95 -2.33
N ILE A 51 -8.26 6.78 -1.73
CA ILE A 51 -7.14 5.92 -2.15
C ILE A 51 -7.34 5.42 -3.59
N MET A 52 -8.56 5.01 -3.94
CA MET A 52 -8.88 4.53 -5.28
C MET A 52 -8.83 5.66 -6.31
N ASP A 53 -9.28 6.86 -5.98
CA ASP A 53 -9.24 8.02 -6.88
C ASP A 53 -7.81 8.48 -7.15
N MET A 54 -6.97 8.51 -6.11
CA MET A 54 -5.53 8.75 -6.25
C MET A 54 -4.88 7.67 -7.12
N THR A 55 -5.24 6.40 -6.93
CA THR A 55 -4.71 5.27 -7.72
C THR A 55 -5.07 5.42 -9.20
N ARG A 56 -6.33 5.72 -9.51
CA ARG A 56 -6.79 5.97 -10.88
C ARG A 56 -6.02 7.14 -11.52
N SER A 57 -5.83 8.20 -10.75
CA SER A 57 -5.12 9.40 -11.19
C SER A 57 -3.66 9.11 -11.54
N ILE A 58 -2.92 8.39 -10.70
CA ILE A 58 -1.50 8.07 -10.98
C ILE A 58 -1.33 7.09 -12.13
N LEU A 59 -2.26 6.13 -12.30
CA LEU A 59 -2.23 5.21 -13.43
C LEU A 59 -2.45 5.95 -14.75
N LYS A 60 -3.45 6.84 -14.78
CA LYS A 60 -3.74 7.67 -15.95
C LYS A 60 -2.58 8.61 -16.27
N ALA A 61 -2.04 9.30 -15.27
CA ALA A 61 -0.92 10.24 -15.44
C ALA A 61 0.39 9.59 -15.92
N LYS A 62 0.54 8.27 -15.71
CA LYS A 62 1.71 7.50 -16.13
C LYS A 62 1.44 6.56 -17.28
N GLU A 63 0.25 6.63 -17.90
CA GLU A 63 -0.16 5.76 -18.99
C GLU A 63 0.11 4.30 -18.66
N LEU A 64 -0.28 3.90 -17.46
CA LEU A 64 -0.10 2.55 -16.96
C LEU A 64 -1.38 1.74 -17.14
N PRO A 65 -1.27 0.45 -17.50
CA PRO A 65 -2.42 -0.41 -17.68
C PRO A 65 -3.16 -0.63 -16.36
N GLN A 66 -4.48 -0.78 -16.45
CA GLN A 66 -5.36 -0.87 -15.28
C GLN A 66 -5.07 -2.08 -14.38
N PHE A 67 -4.51 -3.17 -14.92
CA PHE A 67 -4.15 -4.36 -14.12
C PHE A 67 -3.12 -4.05 -13.02
N LEU A 68 -2.37 -2.94 -13.13
CA LEU A 68 -1.41 -2.48 -12.12
C LEU A 68 -2.05 -1.72 -10.95
N TRP A 69 -3.38 -1.69 -10.85
CA TRP A 69 -4.08 -0.97 -9.79
C TRP A 69 -3.66 -1.40 -8.38
N ILE A 70 -3.35 -2.68 -8.13
CA ILE A 70 -2.87 -3.14 -6.82
C ILE A 70 -1.53 -2.47 -6.46
N GLU A 71 -0.61 -2.38 -7.42
CA GLU A 71 0.68 -1.72 -7.22
C GLU A 71 0.53 -0.21 -7.05
N GLY A 72 -0.42 0.40 -7.75
CA GLY A 72 -0.79 1.79 -7.56
C GLY A 72 -1.36 2.06 -6.16
N VAL A 73 -2.29 1.22 -5.68
CA VAL A 73 -2.84 1.30 -4.32
C VAL A 73 -1.74 1.19 -3.28
N ARG A 74 -0.83 0.21 -3.43
CA ARG A 74 0.32 0.04 -2.53
C ARG A 74 1.19 1.29 -2.48
N HIS A 75 1.49 1.89 -3.63
CA HIS A 75 2.27 3.11 -3.72
C HIS A 75 1.56 4.31 -3.05
N ILE A 76 0.26 4.49 -3.29
CA ILE A 76 -0.52 5.55 -2.67
C ILE A 76 -0.59 5.38 -1.16
N ILE A 77 -0.87 4.18 -0.65
CA ILE A 77 -0.87 3.90 0.79
C ILE A 77 0.52 4.17 1.39
N TYR A 78 1.58 3.79 0.68
CA TYR A 78 2.95 4.02 1.11
C TYR A 78 3.25 5.51 1.32
N ILE A 79 2.85 6.36 0.36
CA ILE A 79 2.95 7.82 0.45
C ILE A 79 2.08 8.34 1.59
N LEU A 80 0.80 8.00 1.61
CA LEU A 80 -0.15 8.51 2.59
C LEU A 80 0.25 8.21 4.04
N ASN A 81 0.92 7.07 4.29
CA ASN A 81 1.43 6.74 5.61
C ASN A 81 2.67 7.56 6.01
N ARG A 82 3.38 8.14 5.04
CA ARG A 82 4.59 8.95 5.24
C ARG A 82 4.38 10.44 4.96
N SER A 83 3.18 10.82 4.57
CA SER A 83 2.77 12.21 4.48
C SER A 83 2.28 12.70 5.85
N PRO A 84 2.55 13.96 6.22
CA PRO A 84 1.92 14.57 7.38
C PRO A 84 0.41 14.65 7.16
N THR A 85 -0.37 14.44 8.23
CA THR A 85 -1.83 14.52 8.17
C THR A 85 -2.34 15.38 9.30
N LYS A 86 -3.46 16.09 9.12
CA LYS A 86 -4.08 16.90 10.18
C LYS A 86 -4.42 16.07 11.43
N ALA A 87 -4.62 14.76 11.28
CA ALA A 87 -4.92 13.84 12.38
C ALA A 87 -3.71 13.61 13.31
N VAL A 88 -2.49 13.91 12.88
CA VAL A 88 -1.26 13.72 13.65
C VAL A 88 -0.40 14.98 13.57
N SER A 89 -0.35 15.72 14.68
CA SER A 89 0.40 16.99 14.75
C SER A 89 1.90 16.77 14.54
N ASN A 90 2.46 17.40 13.50
CA ASN A 90 3.89 17.44 13.19
C ASN A 90 4.58 16.06 13.08
N SER A 91 3.84 15.01 12.73
CA SER A 91 4.39 13.67 12.51
C SER A 91 3.60 12.91 11.46
N THR A 92 4.22 11.87 10.91
CA THR A 92 3.59 10.97 9.93
C THR A 92 2.93 9.79 10.63
N LEU A 93 1.94 9.15 9.97
CA LEU A 93 1.34 7.92 10.50
C LEU A 93 2.38 6.80 10.68
N TYR A 94 3.39 6.76 9.80
CA TYR A 94 4.51 5.84 9.89
C TYR A 94 5.32 6.06 11.16
N GLU A 95 5.64 7.31 11.50
CA GLU A 95 6.38 7.66 12.71
C GLU A 95 5.62 7.29 13.97
N VAL A 96 4.34 7.62 14.03
CA VAL A 96 3.48 7.26 15.17
C VAL A 96 3.39 5.73 15.31
N TYR A 97 3.29 5.02 14.20
CA TYR A 97 3.12 3.57 14.21
C TYR A 97 4.42 2.81 14.52
N LYS A 98 5.54 3.21 13.91
CA LYS A 98 6.85 2.53 14.01
C LYS A 98 7.79 3.13 15.06
N GLY A 99 7.47 4.29 15.63
CA GLY A 99 8.32 4.99 16.60
C GLY A 99 9.62 5.55 16.01
N ARG A 100 9.73 5.66 14.68
CA ARG A 100 10.94 6.17 13.99
C ARG A 100 10.60 6.94 12.73
N LYS A 101 11.43 7.91 12.36
CA LYS A 101 11.31 8.67 11.11
C LYS A 101 11.45 7.75 9.89
N SER A 102 10.63 7.99 8.86
CA SER A 102 10.80 7.28 7.60
C SER A 102 11.96 7.90 6.81
N LYS A 103 12.95 7.10 6.42
CA LYS A 103 13.87 7.49 5.35
C LYS A 103 13.07 7.63 4.05
N MET A 104 13.33 8.67 3.27
CA MET A 104 12.63 8.94 2.00
C MET A 104 13.56 8.89 0.78
N GLU A 105 14.86 8.67 1.00
CA GLU A 105 15.90 8.61 -0.04
C GLU A 105 15.63 7.55 -1.12
N HIS A 106 14.99 6.44 -0.73
CA HIS A 106 14.62 5.36 -1.65
C HIS A 106 13.30 5.61 -2.39
N MET A 107 12.61 6.73 -2.12
CA MET A 107 11.37 7.08 -2.80
C MET A 107 11.62 7.54 -4.24
N LYS A 108 10.78 7.07 -5.14
CA LYS A 108 10.81 7.19 -6.60
C LYS A 108 9.39 7.40 -7.05
N VAL A 109 9.25 8.15 -8.12
CA VAL A 109 7.96 8.41 -8.75
C VAL A 109 7.38 7.09 -9.25
N PHE A 110 6.11 6.82 -8.92
CA PHE A 110 5.41 5.65 -9.46
C PHE A 110 5.49 5.63 -10.98
N GLY A 111 5.77 4.46 -11.54
CA GLY A 111 5.86 4.33 -12.98
C GLY A 111 7.12 4.95 -13.59
N CYS A 112 8.15 5.27 -12.80
CA CYS A 112 9.42 5.72 -13.38
C CYS A 112 10.10 4.58 -14.16
N ILE A 113 10.91 4.97 -15.16
CA ILE A 113 11.69 4.05 -15.97
C ILE A 113 12.82 3.48 -15.12
N GLY A 114 12.90 2.15 -15.03
CA GLY A 114 14.04 1.45 -14.44
C GLY A 114 15.06 1.04 -15.50
N TYR A 115 16.33 0.92 -15.10
CA TYR A 115 17.40 0.35 -15.90
C TYR A 115 18.00 -0.85 -15.14
N VAL A 116 18.22 -1.96 -15.83
CA VAL A 116 18.81 -3.18 -15.26
C VAL A 116 20.19 -3.37 -15.86
N LYS A 117 21.18 -3.65 -15.01
CA LYS A 117 22.55 -3.93 -15.45
C LYS A 117 22.58 -5.19 -16.31
N THR A 118 23.21 -5.09 -17.48
CA THR A 118 23.43 -6.22 -18.36
C THR A 118 24.63 -7.00 -17.84
N LEU A 119 24.45 -8.29 -17.50
CA LEU A 119 25.51 -9.17 -16.97
C LEU A 119 26.20 -9.99 -18.08
N ALA A 120 25.96 -9.68 -19.35
CA ALA A 120 26.56 -10.42 -20.47
C ALA A 120 28.10 -10.28 -20.44
N GLY A 121 28.79 -11.41 -20.65
CA GLY A 121 30.26 -11.48 -20.67
C GLY A 121 30.87 -10.83 -21.92
N HIS A 122 32.11 -10.35 -21.78
CA HIS A 122 32.90 -9.59 -22.77
C HIS A 122 32.29 -8.26 -23.24
N MET A 123 32.00 -7.37 -22.28
CA MET A 123 31.67 -5.96 -22.56
C MET A 123 32.93 -5.16 -22.91
N LYS A 124 32.94 -4.46 -24.06
CA LYS A 124 34.00 -3.52 -24.44
C LYS A 124 33.89 -2.23 -23.62
N LYS A 125 34.95 -1.40 -23.65
CA LYS A 125 35.12 -0.20 -22.79
C LYS A 125 33.95 0.80 -22.87
N LEU A 126 33.20 0.83 -23.97
CA LEU A 126 32.09 1.76 -24.24
C LEU A 126 30.73 1.08 -24.48
N ASP A 127 30.60 -0.22 -24.22
CA ASP A 127 29.31 -0.91 -24.43
C ASP A 127 28.28 -0.51 -23.37
N ASP A 128 27.01 -0.43 -23.79
CA ASP A 128 25.88 -0.12 -22.93
C ASP A 128 25.73 -1.16 -21.80
N ARG A 129 26.02 -0.73 -20.57
CA ARG A 129 26.05 -1.62 -19.39
C ARG A 129 24.69 -1.84 -18.75
N SER A 130 23.63 -1.22 -19.29
CA SER A 130 22.29 -1.34 -18.74
C SER A 130 21.24 -1.27 -19.84
N ARG A 131 20.20 -2.09 -19.69
CA ARG A 131 19.02 -2.04 -20.56
C ARG A 131 17.85 -1.42 -19.82
N LYS A 132 17.05 -0.63 -20.54
CA LYS A 132 15.76 -0.15 -20.05
C LYS A 132 14.89 -1.35 -19.67
N MET A 133 14.37 -1.35 -18.45
CA MET A 133 13.49 -2.41 -17.97
C MET A 133 12.17 -2.34 -18.75
N LYS A 134 11.65 -3.50 -19.17
CA LYS A 134 10.35 -3.61 -19.85
C LYS A 134 9.15 -3.32 -18.91
N GLY A 135 9.40 -3.05 -17.62
CA GLY A 135 8.40 -2.68 -16.61
C GLY A 135 8.71 -1.33 -15.96
N LYS A 136 7.68 -0.69 -15.36
CA LYS A 136 7.85 0.55 -14.59
C LYS A 136 7.88 0.27 -13.08
N VAL A 137 8.57 1.10 -12.30
CA VAL A 137 8.81 0.86 -10.86
C VAL A 137 7.54 1.09 -10.02
N GLY A 138 7.26 0.16 -9.10
CA GLY A 138 6.21 0.25 -8.07
C GLY A 138 6.74 -0.20 -6.71
N TYR A 139 6.08 0.21 -5.62
CA TYR A 139 6.43 -0.22 -4.26
C TYR A 139 5.55 -1.40 -3.84
N GLY A 140 5.98 -2.60 -4.20
CA GLY A 140 5.43 -3.85 -3.71
C GLY A 140 6.45 -4.60 -2.86
N THR A 141 5.98 -5.38 -1.89
CA THR A 141 6.80 -6.46 -1.32
C THR A 141 7.21 -7.41 -2.44
N PRO A 142 8.45 -7.94 -2.47
CA PRO A 142 8.87 -8.87 -3.51
C PRO A 142 7.92 -10.08 -3.53
N GLN A 143 7.11 -10.21 -4.58
CA GLN A 143 6.44 -11.47 -4.87
C GLN A 143 7.51 -12.32 -5.57
N SER A 144 8.00 -13.36 -4.90
CA SER A 144 8.85 -14.36 -5.55
C SER A 144 8.07 -14.95 -6.71
N ARG A 145 8.51 -14.64 -7.93
CA ARG A 145 7.97 -15.20 -9.15
C ARG A 145 8.41 -16.66 -9.18
N LYS A 146 7.55 -17.58 -8.72
CA LYS A 146 7.70 -18.98 -9.07
C LYS A 146 7.40 -19.07 -10.56
N GLU A 147 8.45 -19.18 -11.37
CA GLU A 147 8.36 -19.61 -12.75
C GLU A 147 7.67 -20.98 -12.74
N LYS A 148 6.55 -21.08 -13.45
CA LYS A 148 5.96 -22.37 -13.79
C LYS A 148 6.69 -22.85 -15.04
N GLU A 149 7.38 -23.97 -14.90
CA GLU A 149 7.70 -24.89 -16.00
C GLU A 149 6.42 -25.38 -16.68
#